data_AF-D3PBW7-F1
#
_entry.id   AF-D3PBW7-F1
#
_cell.length_a   1.000
_cell.length_b   1.000
_cell.length_c   1.000
_cell.angle_alpha   90.00
_cell.angle_beta   90.00
_cell.angle_gamma   90.00
#
_symmetry.space_group_name_H-M   'P 1'
#
loop_
_entity.id
_entity.type
_entity.pdbx_description
1 polymer ?
#
loop_
_entity_poly.entity_id
_entity_poly.type
_entity_poly.pdbx_seq_one_letter_code
_entity_poly.pdbx_strand_id
1 'polypeptide(L)'
;MTTNQLVFIITIVAFILNLPFGILRKNYKKFSVGWFVCIHAPIPIVAILRISTHTNWRYIPIFLISSILGQIIGARLPINFKSKNTNIT
;
A
#
# COMPACT_ATOMS: atom_id res chain seq x y z
N MET A 1 4.72 -25.08 2.54
CA MET A 1 3.58 -24.19 2.25
C MET A 1 3.22 -24.34 0.78
N THR A 2 1.93 -24.50 0.46
CA THR A 2 1.49 -24.57 -0.95
C THR A 2 1.47 -23.18 -1.57
N THR A 3 1.65 -23.09 -2.89
CA THR A 3 1.66 -21.83 -3.66
C THR A 3 0.43 -20.97 -3.37
N ASN A 4 -0.73 -21.59 -3.16
CA ASN A 4 -1.98 -20.90 -2.86
C ASN A 4 -1.95 -20.18 -1.50
N GLN A 5 -1.32 -20.78 -0.49
CA GLN A 5 -1.19 -20.16 0.83
C GLN A 5 -0.27 -18.94 0.80
N LEU A 6 0.83 -19.01 0.03
CA LEU A 6 1.72 -17.87 -0.16
C LEU A 6 1.02 -16.70 -0.83
N VAL A 7 0.24 -16.95 -1.89
CA VAL A 7 -0.54 -15.91 -2.59
C VAL A 7 -1.53 -15.23 -1.64
N PHE A 8 -2.19 -16.00 -0.77
CA PHE A 8 -3.14 -15.45 0.19
C PHE A 8 -2.46 -14.53 1.22
N ILE A 9 -1.34 -14.97 1.79
CA ILE A 9 -0.54 -14.20 2.75
C ILE A 9 -0.03 -12.90 2.10
N ILE A 10 0.53 -12.99 0.90
CA ILE A 10 1.03 -11.83 0.14
C ILE A 10 -0.09 -10.82 -0.11
N THR A 11 -1.28 -11.30 -0.47
CA THR A 11 -2.44 -10.44 -0.74
C THR A 11 -2.87 -9.68 0.51
N ILE A 12 -2.96 -10.35 1.66
CA ILE A 12 -3.32 -9.71 2.93
C ILE A 12 -2.26 -8.70 3.37
N VAL A 13 -0.98 -9.07 3.28
CA VAL A 13 0.14 -8.18 3.64
C VAL A 13 0.16 -6.97 2.71
N ALA A 14 0.00 -7.16 1.41
CA ALA A 14 -0.11 -6.08 0.44
C ALA A 14 -1.29 -5.15 0.79
N PHE A 15 -2.46 -5.70 1.11
CA PHE A 15 -3.64 -4.91 1.49
C PHE A 15 -3.38 -4.05 2.75
N ILE A 16 -2.84 -4.65 3.81
CA ILE A 16 -2.54 -3.96 5.08
C ILE A 16 -1.46 -2.89 4.88
N LEU A 17 -0.39 -3.19 4.12
CA LEU A 17 0.65 -2.21 3.79
C LEU A 17 0.10 -1.05 2.96
N ASN A 18 -0.87 -1.30 2.08
CA ASN A 18 -1.43 -0.27 1.20
C ASN A 18 -2.46 0.64 1.88
N LEU A 19 -3.07 0.20 2.98
CA LEU A 19 -3.98 1.01 3.79
C LEU A 19 -3.36 2.33 4.29
N PRO A 20 -2.19 2.34 4.99
CA PRO A 20 -1.56 3.58 5.46
C PRO A 20 -1.12 4.47 4.29
N PHE A 21 -0.62 3.92 3.19
CA PHE A 21 -0.28 4.71 1.99
C PHE A 21 -1.51 5.44 1.41
N GLY A 22 -2.68 4.80 1.43
CA GLY A 22 -3.94 5.43 1.06
C GLY A 22 -4.29 6.65 1.92
N ILE A 23 -4.12 6.52 3.25
CA ILE A 23 -4.38 7.60 4.20
C ILE A 23 -3.35 8.74 4.03
N LEU A 24 -2.06 8.39 3.91
CA LEU A 24 -0.97 9.34 3.68
C LEU A 24 -1.23 10.16 2.41
N ARG A 25 -1.66 9.52 1.33
CA ARG A 25 -1.98 10.20 0.06
C ARG A 25 -3.01 11.32 0.20
N LYS A 26 -3.99 11.17 1.11
CA LYS A 26 -5.01 12.20 1.38
C LYS A 26 -4.41 13.47 1.99
N ASN A 27 -3.33 13.34 2.77
CA ASN A 27 -2.68 14.45 3.45
C ASN A 27 -1.69 15.22 2.54
N TYR A 28 -1.30 14.66 1.39
CA TYR A 28 -0.39 15.33 0.45
C TYR A 28 -1.14 16.03 -0.69
N LYS A 29 -0.65 17.21 -1.08
CA LYS A 29 -1.16 17.94 -2.25
C LYS A 29 -0.87 17.15 -3.54
N LYS A 30 -1.83 17.10 -4.47
CA LYS A 30 -1.62 16.48 -5.80
C LYS A 30 -0.37 17.09 -6.46
N PHE A 31 0.46 16.25 -7.10
CA PHE A 31 1.77 16.61 -7.67
C PHE A 31 2.88 17.02 -6.68
N SER A 32 2.68 16.85 -5.37
CA SER A 32 3.79 16.98 -4.41
C SER A 32 4.66 15.71 -4.39
N VAL A 33 5.91 15.83 -3.91
CA VAL A 33 6.83 14.69 -3.72
C VAL A 33 6.18 13.58 -2.90
N GLY A 34 5.42 13.92 -1.85
CA GLY A 34 4.69 12.92 -1.05
C GLY A 34 3.60 12.17 -1.82
N TRP A 35 2.91 12.84 -2.76
CA TRP A 35 1.94 12.18 -3.63
C TRP A 35 2.62 11.24 -4.63
N PHE A 36 3.77 11.65 -5.17
CA PHE A 36 4.56 10.81 -6.09
C PHE A 36 5.06 9.55 -5.40
N VAL A 37 5.58 9.67 -4.17
CA VAL A 37 6.02 8.53 -3.34
C VAL A 37 4.84 7.61 -3.02
N CYS A 38 3.65 8.12 -2.73
CA CYS A 38 2.49 7.27 -2.47
C CYS A 38 2.09 6.40 -3.68
N ILE A 39 2.31 6.89 -4.91
CA ILE A 39 2.04 6.12 -6.14
C ILE A 39 3.18 5.16 -6.46
N HIS A 40 4.42 5.60 -6.23
CA HIS A 40 5.62 4.85 -6.58
C HIS A 40 6.13 3.93 -5.48
N ALA A 41 5.68 4.00 -4.24
CA ALA A 41 6.06 3.05 -3.17
C ALA A 41 5.40 1.66 -3.31
N PRO A 42 4.10 1.55 -3.69
CA PRO A 42 3.45 0.25 -3.90
C PRO A 42 4.10 -0.62 -4.98
N ILE A 43 4.54 0.00 -6.08
CA ILE A 43 5.16 -0.68 -7.23
C ILE A 43 6.43 -1.47 -6.85
N PRO A 44 7.48 -0.86 -6.23
CA PRO A 44 8.69 -1.53 -5.79
C PRO A 44 8.42 -2.49 -4.62
N ILE A 45 7.47 -2.20 -3.73
CA ILE A 45 7.07 -3.13 -2.67
C ILE A 45 6.55 -4.44 -3.28
N VAL A 46 5.64 -4.37 -4.26
CA VAL A 46 5.12 -5.55 -4.95
C VAL A 46 6.22 -6.25 -5.74
N ALA A 47 7.14 -5.50 -6.36
CA ALA A 47 8.27 -6.07 -7.09
C ALA A 47 9.22 -6.87 -6.18
N ILE A 48 9.61 -6.33 -5.02
CA ILE A 48 10.47 -7.02 -4.05
C ILE A 48 9.78 -8.26 -3.51
N LEU A 49 8.52 -8.14 -3.09
CA LEU A 49 7.75 -9.25 -2.52
C LEU A 49 7.60 -10.40 -3.53
N ARG A 50 7.47 -10.06 -4.80
CA ARG A 50 7.42 -11.02 -5.91
C ARG A 50 8.75 -11.72 -6.13
N ILE A 51 9.87 -11.00 -6.08
CA ILE A 51 11.22 -11.58 -6.20
C ILE A 51 11.47 -12.54 -5.03
N SER A 52 11.19 -12.13 -3.80
CA SER A 52 11.40 -12.95 -2.60
C SER A 52 10.56 -14.23 -2.58
N THR A 53 9.38 -14.22 -3.21
CA THR A 53 8.45 -15.37 -3.16
C THR A 53 8.48 -16.22 -4.44
N HIS A 54 9.36 -15.93 -5.40
CA HIS A 54 9.47 -16.64 -6.70
C HIS A 54 8.12 -16.92 -7.39
N THR A 55 7.17 -16.00 -7.23
CA THR A 55 5.77 -16.23 -7.66
C THR A 55 5.62 -16.05 -9.17
N ASN A 56 4.84 -16.95 -9.78
CA ASN A 56 4.55 -16.92 -11.21
C ASN A 56 3.89 -15.59 -11.62
N TRP A 57 4.26 -15.07 -12.81
CA TRP A 57 3.80 -13.80 -13.37
C TRP A 57 2.27 -13.67 -13.42
N ARG A 58 1.55 -14.79 -13.49
CA ARG A 58 0.09 -14.84 -13.53
C ARG A 58 -0.61 -14.22 -12.30
N TYR A 59 0.06 -14.13 -11.15
CA TYR A 59 -0.52 -13.57 -9.92
C TYR A 59 -0.22 -12.08 -9.71
N ILE A 60 0.63 -11.47 -10.55
CA ILE A 60 0.94 -10.03 -10.53
C ILE A 60 -0.33 -9.15 -10.55
N PRO A 61 -1.30 -9.35 -11.48
CA PRO A 61 -2.49 -8.51 -11.52
C PRO A 61 -3.35 -8.62 -10.25
N ILE A 62 -3.39 -9.78 -9.61
CA ILE A 62 -4.13 -9.99 -8.35
C ILE A 62 -3.53 -9.14 -7.22
N PHE A 63 -2.20 -9.16 -7.07
CA PHE A 63 -1.54 -8.36 -6.04
C PHE A 63 -1.68 -6.86 -6.31
N LEU A 64 -1.61 -6.46 -7.58
CA LEU A 64 -1.80 -5.08 -7.99
C LEU A 64 -3.23 -4.59 -7.66
N ILE A 65 -4.25 -5.37 -8.02
CA ILE A 65 -5.66 -5.03 -7.72
C ILE A 65 -5.86 -4.92 -6.21
N SER A 66 -5.36 -5.88 -5.43
CA SER A 66 -5.45 -5.85 -3.96
C SER A 66 -4.75 -4.62 -3.36
N SER A 67 -3.57 -4.28 -3.86
CA SER A 67 -2.81 -3.09 -3.46
C SER A 67 -3.55 -1.80 -3.76
N ILE A 68 -4.16 -1.68 -4.95
CA ILE A 68 -4.98 -0.53 -5.34
C ILE A 68 -6.23 -0.42 -4.47
N LEU A 69 -6.92 -1.54 -4.22
CA LEU A 69 -8.08 -1.59 -3.33
C LEU A 69 -7.71 -1.12 -1.92
N GLY A 70 -6.58 -1.59 -1.38
CA GLY A 70 -6.06 -1.15 -0.09
C GLY A 70 -5.79 0.36 -0.03
N GLN A 71 -5.18 0.93 -1.08
CA GLN A 71 -4.96 2.38 -1.16
C GLN A 71 -6.27 3.18 -1.26
N ILE A 72 -7.25 2.71 -2.03
CA ILE A 72 -8.54 3.39 -2.17
C ILE A 72 -9.32 3.37 -0.85
N ILE A 73 -9.38 2.21 -0.20
CA ILE A 73 -10.04 2.03 1.09
C ILE A 73 -9.31 2.85 2.17
N GLY A 74 -7.98 2.79 2.19
CA GLY A 74 -7.12 3.64 3.02
C GLY A 74 -7.41 5.13 2.84
N ALA A 75 -7.52 5.61 1.61
CA ALA A 75 -7.82 7.02 1.33
C ALA A 75 -9.23 7.45 1.77
N ARG A 76 -10.18 6.51 1.84
CA ARG A 76 -11.57 6.72 2.26
C ARG A 76 -11.74 6.66 3.77
N LEU A 77 -10.82 6.02 4.49
CA LEU A 77 -10.82 5.95 5.95
C LEU A 77 -10.68 7.36 6.55
N PRO A 78 -11.57 7.77 7.48
CA PRO A 78 -11.49 9.05 8.18
C PRO A 78 -10.43 9.02 9.29
N ILE A 79 -9.24 8.49 8.99
CA ILE A 79 -8.12 8.51 9.94
C ILE A 79 -7.50 9.90 9.86
N ASN A 80 -7.87 10.73 10.83
CA ASN A 80 -7.32 12.05 11.01
C ASN A 80 -5.94 11.89 11.66
N PHE A 81 -4.86 11.82 10.87
CA PHE A 81 -3.50 12.07 11.37
C PHE A 81 -3.37 13.57 11.70
N LYS A 82 -4.23 14.10 12.57
CA LYS A 82 -3.97 15.37 13.21
C LYS A 82 -2.77 15.09 14.10
N SER A 83 -1.60 15.46 13.59
CA SER A 83 -0.39 15.57 14.40
C SER A 83 -0.80 16.25 15.70
N LYS A 84 -0.70 15.49 16.79
CA LYS A 84 -0.79 16.02 18.14
C LYS A 84 0.51 16.80 18.38
N ASN A 85 0.70 17.90 17.67
CA ASN A 85 1.66 18.91 18.04
C ASN A 85 0.88 20.08 18.63
N THR A 86 0.34 19.81 19.81
CA THR A 86 -0.03 20.81 20.80
C THR A 86 1.18 21.70 21.03
N ASN A 87 0.98 22.99 20.82
CA ASN A 87 1.80 24.10 21.30
C ASN A 87 2.77 23.70 22.43
N ILE A 88 4.06 23.77 22.13
CA ILE A 88 5.05 24.07 23.16
C ILE A 88 5.44 25.51 22.87
N THR A 89 4.83 26.37 23.70
CA THR A 89 5.12 27.79 23.93
C THR A 89 6.60 28.05 24.16
#